data_AF-A0A317IGS6-F1
#
_entry.id   AF-A0A317IGS6-F1
#
_cell.length_a   1.000
_cell.length_b   1.000
_cell.length_c   1.000
_cell.angle_alpha   90.00
_cell.angle_beta   90.00
_cell.angle_gamma   90.00
#
_symmetry.space_group_name_H-M   'P 1'
#
loop_
_entity.id
_entity.type
_entity.pdbx_description
1 polymer ?
#
loop_
_entity_poly.entity_id
_entity_poly.type
_entity_poly.pdbx_seq_one_letter_code
_entity_poly.pdbx_strand_id
1 'polypeptide(L)' 'PPCGACRQILWEFCGDIEILLVNPEGKMETYRLRELFPKPFDVSFL' A
#
# COMPACT_ATOMS: atom_id res chain seq x y z
N PRO A 1 -4.43 -8.26 -0.89
CA PRO A 1 -3.92 -6.87 -0.79
C PRO A 1 -4.52 -6.14 0.43
N PRO A 2 -3.82 -5.17 1.06
CA PRO A 2 -4.33 -4.42 2.21
C PRO A 2 -5.65 -3.71 1.88
N CYS A 3 -6.56 -3.56 2.84
CA CYS A 3 -7.80 -2.79 2.66
C CYS A 3 -7.51 -1.28 2.53
N GLY A 4 -8.50 -0.48 2.14
CA GLY A 4 -8.32 0.97 1.94
C GLY A 4 -7.78 1.70 3.17
N ALA A 5 -8.35 1.42 4.35
CA ALA A 5 -7.90 2.04 5.61
C ALA A 5 -6.44 1.70 5.95
N CYS A 6 -6.04 0.43 5.76
CA CYS A 6 -4.64 0.04 5.98
C CYS A 6 -3.70 0.72 4.99
N ARG A 7 -4.09 0.88 3.71
CA ARG A 7 -3.28 1.59 2.72
C ARG A 7 -3.05 3.05 3.14
N GLN A 8 -4.06 3.70 3.72
CA GLN A 8 -3.93 5.07 4.23
C GLN A 8 -2.95 5.15 5.41
N ILE A 9 -3.09 4.27 6.41
CA ILE A 9 -2.16 4.24 7.57
C ILE A 9 -0.72 3.96 7.11
N LEU A 10 -0.53 2.99 6.21
CA LEU A 10 0.79 2.70 5.66
C LEU A 10 1.36 3.90 4.89
N TRP A 11 0.55 4.61 4.11
CA TRP A 11 1.00 5.80 3.39
C TRP A 11 1.45 6.90 4.36
N GLU A 12 0.64 7.17 5.39
CA GLU A 12 0.88 8.28 6.32
C GLU A 12 2.13 8.09 7.17
N PHE A 13 2.42 6.86 7.60
CA PHE A 13 3.55 6.59 8.49
C PHE A 13 4.77 5.97 7.81
N CYS A 14 4.62 5.46 6.59
CA CYS A 14 5.71 4.77 5.89
C CYS A 14 5.98 5.29 4.47
N GLY A 15 5.07 6.06 3.87
CA GLY A 15 5.20 6.55 2.50
C GLY A 15 5.10 5.43 1.45
N ASP A 16 5.80 5.59 0.32
CA ASP A 16 5.82 4.59 -0.74
C ASP A 16 6.77 3.42 -0.41
N ILE A 17 6.25 2.40 0.28
CA ILE A 17 6.97 1.17 0.66
C ILE A 17 6.67 -0.01 -0.27
N GLU A 18 7.51 -1.04 -0.22
CA GLU A 18 7.20 -2.33 -0.82
C GLU A 18 6.20 -3.13 0.04
N ILE A 19 5.24 -3.76 -0.63
CA ILE A 19 4.22 -4.62 -0.05
C ILE A 19 4.36 -6.00 -0.69
N LEU A 20 4.77 -6.98 0.13
CA LEU A 20 4.77 -8.39 -0.24
C LEU A 20 3.41 -9.00 0.08
N LEU A 21 2.70 -9.45 -0.96
CA LEU A 21 1.46 -10.21 -0.84
C LEU A 21 1.77 -11.69 -1.00
N VAL A 22 1.26 -12.50 -0.08
CA VAL A 22 1.42 -13.96 -0.10
C VAL A 22 0.04 -14.60 0.07
N ASN A 23 -0.25 -15.64 -0.69
CA ASN A 23 -1.44 -16.48 -0.50
C ASN A 23 -1.09 -17.81 0.21
N PRO A 24 -2.07 -18.58 0.70
CA PRO A 24 -1.81 -19.87 1.34
C PRO A 24 -1.10 -20.90 0.46
N GLU A 25 -1.19 -20.76 -0.86
CA GLU A 25 -0.50 -21.60 -1.84
C GLU A 25 0.97 -21.21 -2.05
N GLY A 26 1.47 -20.18 -1.35
CA GLY A 26 2.85 -19.71 -1.43
C GLY A 26 3.15 -18.84 -2.66
N LYS A 27 2.15 -18.46 -3.46
CA LYS A 27 2.30 -17.46 -4.52
C LYS A 27 2.59 -16.10 -3.88
N MET A 28 3.62 -15.44 -4.39
CA MET A 28 4.07 -14.13 -3.92
C MET A 28 3.97 -13.08 -5.03
N GLU A 29 3.55 -11.88 -4.66
CA GLU A 29 3.57 -10.69 -5.53
C GLU A 29 4.11 -9.50 -4.72
N THR A 30 4.99 -8.71 -5.32
CA THR A 30 5.56 -7.51 -4.70
C THR A 30 5.08 -6.28 -5.45
N TYR A 31 4.59 -5.29 -4.71
CA TYR A 31 4.12 -4.02 -5.25
C TYR A 31 4.70 -2.86 -4.44
N ARG A 32 4.86 -1.71 -5.07
CA ARG A 32 4.99 -0.44 -4.34
C ARG A 32 3.62 0.00 -3.85
N LEU A 33 3.53 0.64 -2.68
CA LEU A 33 2.26 1.08 -2.11
C LEU A 33 1.51 2.04 -3.06
N ARG A 34 2.23 2.90 -3.80
CA ARG A 34 1.63 3.79 -4.82
C ARG A 34 0.90 3.06 -5.95
N GLU A 35 1.27 1.81 -6.24
CA GLU A 35 0.61 1.00 -7.27
C GLU A 35 -0.72 0.43 -6.75
N LEU A 36 -0.79 0.15 -5.45
CA LEU A 36 -2.01 -0.31 -4.79
C LEU A 36 -2.90 0.84 -4.33
N PHE A 37 -2.36 2.04 -4.12
CA PHE A 37 -3.10 3.19 -3.60
C PHE A 37 -2.76 4.47 -4.38
N PRO A 38 -3.28 4.59 -5.62
CA PRO A 38 -3.01 5.76 -6.44
C PRO A 38 -3.68 7.01 -5.86
N LYS A 39 -2.97 8.13 -5.89
CA LYS A 39 -3.44 9.43 -5.36
C LYS A 39 -3.93 9.33 -3.90
N PRO A 40 -3.05 8.91 -2.98
CA PRO A 40 -3.37 8.86 -1.57
C PRO A 40 -3.70 10.26 -1.05
N PHE A 41 -4.54 10.31 -0.02
CA PHE A 41 -4.77 11.56 0.69
C PHE A 41 -3.58 11.80 1.64
N ASP A 42 -2.97 12.98 1.57
CA ASP A 42 -1.88 13.39 2.45
C ASP A 42 -1.85 14.92 2.62
N VAL A 43 -0.84 15.43 3.32
CA VAL A 43 -0.69 16.87 3.60
C VAL A 43 -0.45 17.73 2.36
N SER A 44 -0.13 17.14 1.21
CA SER A 44 -0.03 17.85 -0.07
C SER A 44 -1.38 18.01 -0.77
N PHE A 45 -2.45 17.46 -0.19
CA PHE A 45 -3.78 17.49 -0.76
C PHE A 45 -4.46 18.85 -0.50
N LEU A 46 -4.31 19.76 -1.47
CA LEU A 46 -4.82 21.15 -1.53
C LEU A 46 -4.13 22.15 -0.58
#